data_AF-A0A4U2YKG8-F1
#
_entry.id   AF-A0A4U2YKG8-F1
#
_cell.length_a   1.000
_cell.length_b   1.000
_cell.length_c   1.000
_cell.angle_alpha   90.00
_cell.angle_beta   90.00
_cell.angle_gamma   90.00
#
_symmetry.space_group_name_H-M   'P 1'
#
loop_
_entity.id
_entity.type
_entity.pdbx_description
1 polymer ?
#
loop_
_entity_poly.entity_id
_entity_poly.type
_entity_poly.pdbx_seq_one_letter_code
_entity_poly.pdbx_strand_id
1 'polypeptide(L)' 'MNQARRDIGVQYKNVTPERLREYIYEVNKGRYEDPLGPTYEYLKANGKTDAQIIQSASRPNPDVDKLLSGFEKWLKEQ' A
#
# COMPACT_ATOMS: atom_id res chain seq x y z
N MET A 1 6.22 -11.62 -13.41
CA MET A 1 5.75 -10.52 -14.28
C MET A 1 5.32 -9.36 -13.38
N ASN A 2 6.24 -8.71 -12.65
CA ASN A 2 5.87 -7.90 -11.47
C ASN A 2 6.76 -6.69 -11.14
N GLN A 3 7.91 -6.54 -11.80
CA GLN A 3 8.88 -5.49 -11.43
C GLN A 3 8.39 -4.09 -11.84
N ALA A 4 7.89 -3.92 -13.07
CA ALA A 4 7.38 -2.62 -13.52
C ALA A 4 6.26 -2.06 -12.61
N ARG A 5 5.35 -2.92 -12.11
CA ARG A 5 4.34 -2.52 -11.12
C ARG A 5 4.98 -2.05 -9.80
N ARG A 6 5.99 -2.78 -9.32
CA ARG A 6 6.73 -2.42 -8.10
C ARG A 6 7.44 -1.09 -8.26
N ASP A 7 8.08 -0.87 -9.40
CA ASP A 7 8.83 0.36 -9.69
C ASP A 7 7.90 1.58 -9.69
N ILE A 8 6.71 1.46 -10.30
CA ILE A 8 5.67 2.49 -10.21
C ILE A 8 5.27 2.74 -8.75
N GLY A 9 5.08 1.68 -7.97
CA GLY A 9 4.79 1.78 -6.54
C GLY A 9 5.85 2.59 -5.79
N VAL A 10 7.14 2.31 -6.04
CA VAL A 10 8.27 3.05 -5.46
C VAL A 10 8.25 4.53 -5.88
N GLN A 11 8.00 4.82 -7.16
CA GLN A 11 7.91 6.21 -7.65
C GLN A 11 6.86 7.03 -6.89
N TYR A 12 5.65 6.49 -6.71
CA TYR A 12 4.59 7.19 -5.96
C TYR A 12 4.88 7.29 -4.46
N LYS A 13 5.55 6.29 -3.87
CA LYS A 13 6.01 6.38 -2.47
C LYS A 13 7.03 7.49 -2.31
N ASN A 14 7.99 7.62 -3.24
CA ASN A 14 9.05 8.63 -3.17
C ASN A 14 8.55 10.08 -3.26
N VAL A 15 7.36 10.32 -3.80
CA VAL A 15 6.73 11.66 -3.80
C VAL A 15 5.78 11.88 -2.60
N THR A 16 5.48 10.83 -1.83
CA THR A 16 4.71 10.95 -0.58
C THR A 16 5.56 11.66 0.49
N PRO A 17 5.04 12.62 1.27
CA PRO A 17 5.77 13.24 2.38
C PRO A 17 6.41 12.19 3.31
N GLU A 18 7.64 12.45 3.76
CA GLU A 18 8.48 11.44 4.44
C GLU A 18 7.79 10.76 5.62
N ARG A 19 7.27 11.53 6.59
CA ARG A 19 6.57 10.98 7.76
C ARG A 19 5.34 10.14 7.39
N LEU A 20 4.60 10.58 6.37
CA LEU A 20 3.45 9.81 5.87
C LEU A 20 3.91 8.53 5.17
N ARG A 21 5.01 8.57 4.42
CA ARG A 21 5.60 7.39 3.77
C ARG A 21 6.07 6.36 4.79
N GLU A 22 6.77 6.79 5.85
CA GLU A 22 7.20 5.94 6.97
C GLU A 22 6.03 5.22 7.60
N TYR A 23 4.98 5.97 7.96
CA TYR A 23 3.74 5.40 8.50
C TYR A 23 3.14 4.34 7.56
N ILE A 24 3.05 4.63 6.26
CA ILE A 24 2.50 3.67 5.30
C ILE A 24 3.37 2.42 5.20
N TYR A 25 4.70 2.56 5.25
CA TYR A 25 5.60 1.40 5.25
C TYR A 25 5.42 0.53 6.49
N GLU A 26 5.26 1.14 7.66
CA GLU A 26 5.01 0.41 8.90
C GLU A 26 3.69 -0.36 8.85
N VAL A 27 2.60 0.32 8.46
CA VAL A 27 1.27 -0.31 8.30
C VAL A 27 1.30 -1.44 7.28
N ASN A 28 1.96 -1.23 6.13
CA ASN A 28 2.06 -2.24 5.08
C ASN A 28 2.88 -3.45 5.56
N LYS A 29 4.01 -3.21 6.24
CA LYS A 29 4.85 -4.29 6.79
C LYS A 29 4.08 -5.11 7.82
N GLY A 30 3.27 -4.48 8.67
CA GLY A 30 2.43 -5.20 9.64
C GLY A 30 1.32 -6.03 9.00
N ARG A 31 0.80 -5.63 7.82
CA ARG A 31 -0.30 -6.32 7.13
C ARG A 31 0.15 -7.39 6.14
N TYR A 32 1.26 -7.15 5.46
CA TYR A 32 1.69 -7.91 4.28
C TYR A 32 3.13 -8.43 4.38
N GLU A 33 3.83 -8.12 5.48
CA GLU A 33 5.27 -8.38 5.65
C GLU A 33 6.14 -7.69 4.58
N ASP A 34 5.57 -6.73 3.85
CA ASP A 34 6.20 -6.00 2.75
C ASP A 34 5.85 -4.50 2.83
N PRO A 35 6.82 -3.58 2.91
CA PRO A 35 6.56 -2.15 3.01
C PRO A 35 5.88 -1.56 1.77
N LEU A 36 6.04 -2.18 0.59
CA LEU A 36 5.36 -1.75 -0.64
C LEU A 36 3.93 -2.28 -0.76
N GLY A 37 3.49 -3.09 0.20
CA GLY A 37 2.18 -3.72 0.21
C GLY A 37 2.16 -5.08 -0.50
N PRO A 38 0.98 -5.63 -0.82
CA PRO A 38 0.87 -6.99 -1.28
C PRO A 38 1.48 -7.20 -2.68
N THR A 39 2.16 -8.34 -2.84
CA THR A 39 2.61 -8.84 -4.15
C THR A 39 1.43 -9.37 -4.96
N TYR A 40 1.64 -9.60 -6.25
CA TYR A 40 0.66 -10.30 -7.07
C TYR A 40 0.42 -11.72 -6.52
N GLU A 41 1.49 -12.42 -6.18
CA GLU A 41 1.48 -13.77 -5.64
C GLU A 41 0.72 -13.84 -4.30
N TYR A 42 0.90 -12.85 -3.43
CA TYR A 42 0.15 -12.72 -2.18
C TYR A 42 -1.35 -12.60 -2.46
N LEU A 43 -1.75 -11.75 -3.42
CA LEU A 43 -3.16 -11.58 -3.77
C LEU A 43 -3.75 -12.86 -4.38
N LYS A 44 -2.99 -13.58 -5.21
CA LYS A 44 -3.39 -14.87 -5.77
C LYS A 44 -3.55 -15.93 -4.69
N ALA A 45 -2.60 -16.03 -3.76
CA ALA A 45 -2.66 -16.96 -2.63
C ALA A 45 -3.86 -16.69 -1.72
N ASN A 46 -4.29 -15.42 -1.61
CA ASN A 46 -5.51 -15.00 -0.91
C ASN A 46 -6.79 -15.12 -1.76
N GLY A 47 -6.76 -15.85 -2.87
CA GLY A 47 -7.95 -16.20 -3.67
C GLY A 47 -8.44 -15.13 -4.65
N LYS A 48 -7.68 -14.05 -4.89
CA LYS A 48 -8.10 -13.04 -5.87
C LYS A 48 -7.93 -13.53 -7.31
N THR A 49 -8.91 -13.23 -8.15
CA THR A 49 -8.80 -13.40 -9.60
C THR A 49 -8.03 -12.24 -10.23
N ASP A 50 -7.48 -12.45 -11.42
CA ASP A 50 -6.70 -11.42 -12.11
C ASP A 50 -7.59 -10.21 -12.43
N ALA A 51 -8.85 -10.47 -12.82
CA ALA A 51 -9.86 -9.44 -13.04
C ALA A 51 -10.12 -8.59 -11.77
N GLN A 52 -10.24 -9.22 -10.61
CA GLN A 52 -10.40 -8.51 -9.34
C GLN A 52 -9.16 -7.68 -8.97
N ILE A 53 -7.96 -8.22 -9.22
CA ILE A 53 -6.71 -7.50 -8.98
C ILE A 53 -6.64 -6.24 -9.87
N ILE A 54 -6.87 -6.40 -11.17
CA ILE A 54 -6.89 -5.29 -12.15
C ILE A 54 -7.94 -4.26 -11.76
N GLN A 55 -9.18 -4.68 -11.47
CA GLN A 55 -10.26 -3.79 -11.08
C GLN A 55 -9.91 -3.01 -9.81
N SER A 56 -9.34 -3.67 -8.79
CA SER A 56 -8.94 -3.01 -7.55
C SER A 56 -7.79 -2.02 -7.74
N ALA A 57 -6.83 -2.31 -8.63
CA ALA A 57 -5.71 -1.42 -8.92
C ALA A 57 -6.13 -0.19 -9.75
N SER A 58 -7.24 -0.26 -10.47
CA SER A 58 -7.75 0.83 -11.31
C SER A 58 -8.53 1.92 -10.56
N ARG A 59 -8.77 1.76 -9.25
CA ARG A 59 -9.63 2.64 -8.47
C ARG A 59 -8.85 3.33 -7.35
N PRO A 60 -9.08 4.63 -7.10
CA PRO A 60 -8.51 5.28 -5.93
C PRO A 60 -9.11 4.69 -4.65
N ASN A 61 -8.45 4.95 -3.51
CA ASN A 61 -9.06 4.62 -2.22
C ASN A 61 -10.35 5.45 -2.06
N PRO A 62 -11.50 4.82 -1.78
CA PRO A 62 -12.77 5.54 -1.65
C PRO A 62 -12.85 6.45 -0.42
N ASP A 63 -11.99 6.24 0.58
CA ASP A 63 -12.00 6.98 1.84
C ASP A 63 -10.56 7.12 2.40
N VAL A 64 -9.93 8.24 2.07
CA VAL A 64 -8.55 8.54 2.49
C VAL A 64 -8.48 8.88 3.97
N ASP A 65 -9.49 9.54 4.53
CA ASP A 65 -9.51 9.92 5.96
C ASP A 65 -9.56 8.67 6.84
N LYS A 66 -10.38 7.69 6.47
CA LYS A 66 -10.40 6.39 7.15
C LYS A 66 -9.07 5.66 7.01
N LEU A 67 -8.46 5.67 5.82
CA LEU A 67 -7.14 5.05 5.61
C LEU A 67 -6.08 5.65 6.54
N LEU A 68 -6.10 6.97 6.73
CA LEU A 68 -5.10 7.72 7.49
C LEU A 68 -5.51 8.00 8.93
N SER A 69 -6.62 7.44 9.41
CA SER A 69 -7.15 7.66 10.76
C SER A 69 -6.15 7.38 11.89
N GLY A 70 -5.17 6.49 11.68
CA GLY A 70 -4.12 6.20 12.66
C GLY A 70 -2.88 7.11 12.56
N PHE A 71 -2.78 7.94 11.53
CA PHE A 71 -1.55 8.69 11.22
C PHE A 71 -1.23 9.75 12.27
N GLU A 72 -2.23 10.53 12.72
CA GLU A 72 -1.99 11.60 13.71
C GLU A 72 -1.47 11.03 15.03
N LYS A 73 -2.07 9.93 15.51
CA LYS A 73 -1.64 9.26 16.72
C LYS A 73 -0.20 8.73 16.55
N TRP A 74 0.06 8.01 15.47
CA TRP A 74 1.38 7.49 15.16
C TRP A 74 2.43 8.61 15.11
N LEU A 75 2.12 9.75 14.49
CA LEU A 75 3.03 10.89 14.35
C LEU A 75 3.40 11.52 15.71
N LYS A 76 2.48 11.54 16.67
CA LYS A 76 2.74 12.04 18.03
C LYS A 76 3.59 11.09 18.89
N GLU A 77 3.68 9.82 18.49
CA GLU A 77 4.43 8.77 19.21
C GLU A 77 5.85 8.56 18.66
N GLN A 78 6.25 9.32 17.62
CA GLN A 78 7.59 9.26 17.02
C GLN A 78 8.66 10.05 17.80
#